data_AF-A0A8T5RSB2-F1
#
_entry.id   AF-A0A8T5RSB2-F1
#
_cell.length_a   1.000
_cell.length_b   1.000
_cell.length_c   1.000
_cell.angle_alpha   90.00
_cell.angle_beta   90.00
_cell.angle_gamma   90.00
#
_symmetry.space_group_name_H-M   'P 1'
#
loop_
_entity.id
_entity.type
_entity.pdbx_description
1 polymer ?
#
loop_
_entity_poly.entity_id
_entity_poly.type
_entity_poly.pdbx_seq_one_letter_code
_entity_poly.pdbx_strand_id
1 'polypeptide(L)'
;MEYNFYVYDKPECKVLINKMPIWFREETVEGDENNGSIIMHSQDEYDEIWGPNSTLEVNWEKKDRTDLFYYKEVESSIETFNAIGIVVTKKERDWLMSHEFTLWFGQRRKMLRKRYYIEKSIHGIFYCEVTERLINIHASIIESKYDNFKPNILKSFNSIECH
;
A
#
# COMPACT_ATOMS: atom_id res chain seq x y z
N MET A 1 19.89 8.42 15.90
CA MET A 1 18.67 8.74 15.12
C MET A 1 18.67 7.77 13.96
N GLU A 2 17.86 6.72 14.01
CA GLU A 2 17.93 5.63 13.03
C GLU A 2 17.26 6.03 11.71
N TYR A 3 18.07 6.04 10.66
CA TYR A 3 17.75 6.31 9.26
C TYR A 3 16.89 5.20 8.65
N ASN A 4 15.74 4.87 9.23
CA ASN A 4 14.87 3.80 8.73
C ASN A 4 13.95 4.27 7.59
N PHE A 5 13.94 5.57 7.28
CA PHE A 5 13.09 6.16 6.25
C PHE A 5 13.87 7.09 5.32
N TYR A 6 13.40 7.20 4.09
CA TYR A 6 13.78 8.21 3.11
C TYR A 6 12.54 8.88 2.52
N VAL A 7 12.73 10.02 1.88
CA VAL A 7 11.67 10.72 1.13
C VAL A 7 11.64 10.12 -0.27
N TYR A 8 10.53 9.49 -0.63
CA TYR A 8 10.28 9.02 -1.98
C TYR A 8 9.47 10.08 -2.72
N ASP A 9 10.06 10.67 -3.77
CA ASP A 9 9.46 11.73 -4.56
C ASP A 9 9.45 11.33 -6.04
N LYS A 10 8.26 11.39 -6.66
CA LYS A 10 8.06 11.27 -8.10
C LYS A 10 7.27 12.46 -8.62
N PRO A 11 7.96 13.52 -9.06
CA PRO A 11 7.31 14.73 -9.54
C PRO A 11 6.49 14.48 -10.81
N GLU A 12 6.87 13.50 -11.65
CA GLU A 12 6.15 13.16 -12.88
C GLU A 12 4.73 12.66 -12.60
N CYS A 13 4.54 11.98 -11.46
CA CYS A 13 3.25 11.41 -11.05
C CYS A 13 2.57 12.20 -9.92
N LYS A 14 3.22 13.26 -9.42
CA LYS A 14 2.83 14.00 -8.21
C LYS A 14 2.53 13.06 -7.04
N VAL A 15 3.46 12.15 -6.73
CA VAL A 15 3.37 11.24 -5.59
C VAL A 15 4.57 11.47 -4.70
N LEU A 16 4.33 11.85 -3.45
CA LEU A 16 5.36 12.07 -2.44
C LEU A 16 5.04 11.26 -1.18
N ILE A 17 6.03 10.52 -0.69
CA ILE A 17 5.94 9.71 0.52
C ILE A 17 7.10 10.08 1.44
N ASN A 18 6.81 10.84 2.49
CA ASN A 18 7.85 11.41 3.35
C ASN A 18 8.61 10.38 4.19
N LYS A 19 7.95 9.26 4.52
CA LYS A 19 8.51 8.22 5.40
C LYS A 19 8.46 6.86 4.71
N MET A 20 9.05 6.75 3.53
CA MET A 20 9.22 5.47 2.84
C MET A 20 10.31 4.66 3.55
N PRO A 21 10.08 3.38 3.94
CA PRO A 21 11.11 2.61 4.63
C PRO A 21 12.30 2.32 3.71
N ILE A 22 13.54 2.46 4.22
CA ILE A 22 14.78 2.38 3.43
C ILE A 22 14.99 1.08 2.65
N TRP A 23 14.33 0.01 3.05
CA TRP A 23 14.44 -1.30 2.41
C TRP A 23 13.61 -1.40 1.13
N PHE A 24 12.58 -0.56 0.96
CA PHE A 24 11.76 -0.57 -0.26
C PHE A 24 12.46 0.20 -1.37
N ARG A 25 12.70 -0.49 -2.49
CA ARG A 25 13.13 0.11 -3.75
C ARG A 25 12.05 -0.04 -4.79
N GLU A 26 11.92 0.99 -5.59
CA GLU A 26 11.12 0.99 -6.80
C GLU A 26 11.59 -0.11 -7.77
N GLU A 27 10.62 -0.86 -8.29
CA GLU A 27 10.81 -1.82 -9.37
C GLU A 27 10.16 -1.32 -10.65
N THR A 28 8.91 -0.85 -10.57
CA THR A 28 8.18 -0.31 -11.71
C THR A 28 7.42 0.97 -11.32
N VAL A 29 7.34 1.88 -12.30
CA VAL A 29 6.49 3.07 -12.25
C VAL A 29 5.84 3.20 -13.62
N GLU A 30 4.52 3.24 -13.64
CA GLU A 30 3.73 3.40 -14.86
C GLU A 30 2.65 4.44 -14.65
N GLY A 31 2.32 5.18 -15.71
CA GLY A 31 1.24 6.17 -15.71
C GLY A 31 1.69 7.63 -15.63
N ASP A 32 0.74 8.50 -15.28
CA ASP A 32 0.88 9.96 -15.24
C ASP A 32 0.30 10.55 -13.94
N GLU A 33 0.10 11.87 -13.89
CA GLU A 33 -0.47 12.54 -12.73
C GLU A 33 -1.91 12.11 -12.39
N ASN A 34 -2.66 11.57 -13.35
CA ASN A 34 -4.06 11.22 -13.18
C ASN A 34 -4.23 9.74 -12.85
N ASN A 35 -3.51 8.86 -13.54
CA ASN A 35 -3.66 7.42 -13.38
C ASN A 35 -2.30 6.72 -13.46
N GLY A 36 -2.05 5.79 -12.55
CA GLY A 36 -0.80 5.05 -12.57
C GLY A 36 -0.59 4.12 -11.39
N SER A 37 0.55 3.47 -11.40
CA SER A 37 0.97 2.50 -10.40
C SER A 37 2.48 2.61 -10.14
N ILE A 38 2.85 2.36 -8.88
CA ILE A 38 4.23 2.20 -8.44
C ILE A 38 4.30 0.87 -7.70
N ILE A 39 5.21 0.00 -8.12
CA ILE A 39 5.52 -1.25 -7.42
C ILE A 39 6.90 -1.12 -6.80
N MET A 40 6.97 -1.37 -5.50
CA MET A 40 8.19 -1.35 -4.71
C MET A 40 8.39 -2.66 -4.00
N HIS A 41 9.66 -3.03 -3.90
CA HIS A 41 10.11 -4.30 -3.38
C HIS A 41 11.12 -4.08 -2.26
N SER A 42 10.90 -4.77 -1.13
CA SER A 42 11.84 -4.74 -0.01
C SER A 42 13.11 -5.54 -0.33
N GLN A 43 14.24 -4.85 -0.47
CA GLN A 43 15.57 -5.42 -0.75
C GLN A 43 16.31 -5.95 0.51
N ASP A 44 15.59 -6.51 1.48
CA ASP A 44 16.24 -7.17 2.62
C ASP A 44 16.76 -8.55 2.16
N GLU A 45 18.09 -8.67 2.03
CA GLU A 45 18.84 -9.71 1.29
C GLU A 45 18.78 -11.14 1.86
N TYR A 46 17.96 -11.43 2.87
CA TYR A 46 17.98 -12.73 3.55
C TYR A 46 17.13 -13.85 2.92
N ASP A 47 16.87 -13.84 1.61
CA ASP A 47 16.39 -15.04 0.93
C ASP A 47 16.59 -15.05 -0.61
N GLU A 48 17.65 -15.72 -1.08
CA GLU A 48 17.98 -15.91 -2.51
C GLU A 48 16.93 -16.73 -3.29
N ILE A 49 15.94 -17.33 -2.62
CA ILE A 49 14.95 -18.23 -3.25
C ILE A 49 13.57 -17.58 -3.45
N TRP A 50 13.25 -16.47 -2.77
CA TRP A 50 11.85 -16.02 -2.56
C TRP A 50 11.48 -14.65 -3.13
N GLY A 51 12.44 -13.89 -3.66
CA GLY A 51 12.19 -12.51 -4.03
C GLY A 51 11.96 -11.62 -2.79
N PRO A 52 11.74 -10.32 -2.98
CA PRO A 52 11.74 -9.31 -1.93
C PRO A 52 10.67 -9.59 -0.87
N ASN A 53 11.07 -9.55 0.41
CA ASN A 53 10.28 -10.04 1.56
C ASN A 53 8.96 -9.28 1.83
N SER A 54 8.74 -8.18 1.14
CA SER A 54 7.49 -7.42 1.15
C SER A 54 7.37 -6.63 -0.14
N THR A 55 6.17 -6.63 -0.71
CA THR A 55 5.82 -5.80 -1.87
C THR A 55 4.90 -4.68 -1.38
N LEU A 56 5.17 -3.46 -1.82
CA LEU A 56 4.33 -2.28 -1.62
C LEU A 56 3.92 -1.74 -2.98
N GLU A 57 2.64 -1.70 -3.24
CA GLU A 57 2.03 -1.19 -4.47
C GLU A 57 1.26 0.08 -4.14
N VAL A 58 1.52 1.16 -4.86
CA VAL A 58 0.74 2.40 -4.79
C VAL A 58 0.04 2.55 -6.12
N ASN A 59 -1.28 2.55 -6.13
CA ASN A 59 -2.09 2.80 -7.32
C ASN A 59 -2.86 4.08 -7.12
N TRP A 60 -2.98 4.90 -8.15
CA TRP A 60 -3.81 6.10 -8.12
C TRP A 60 -4.66 6.21 -9.38
N GLU A 61 -5.83 6.79 -9.18
CA GLU A 61 -6.79 7.04 -10.25
C GLU A 61 -7.47 8.38 -9.99
N LYS A 62 -7.64 9.19 -11.03
CA LYS A 62 -8.44 10.40 -10.94
C LYS A 62 -9.92 10.02 -10.98
N LYS A 63 -10.68 10.42 -9.97
CA LYS A 63 -12.12 10.19 -9.87
C LYS A 63 -12.85 11.50 -9.64
N ASP A 64 -13.81 11.78 -10.51
CA ASP A 64 -14.66 12.96 -10.38
C ASP A 64 -15.49 12.88 -9.09
N ARG A 65 -15.61 14.03 -8.42
CA ARG A 65 -16.28 14.12 -7.11
C ARG A 65 -17.72 13.61 -7.13
N THR A 66 -18.43 13.79 -8.24
CA THR A 66 -19.83 13.38 -8.40
C THR A 66 -20.01 11.87 -8.40
N ASP A 67 -18.96 11.14 -8.78
CA ASP A 67 -19.02 9.70 -9.04
C ASP A 67 -18.41 8.91 -7.86
N LEU A 68 -17.73 9.60 -6.94
CA LEU A 68 -17.07 8.97 -5.81
C LEU A 68 -17.99 8.80 -4.59
N PHE A 69 -18.29 7.54 -4.28
CA PHE A 69 -18.81 7.14 -2.98
C PHE A 69 -17.71 6.40 -2.21
N TYR A 70 -16.98 7.12 -1.36
CA TYR A 70 -15.79 6.60 -0.69
C TYR A 70 -16.01 5.27 0.05
N TYR A 71 -17.14 5.09 0.73
CA TYR A 71 -17.45 3.83 1.39
C TYR A 71 -17.60 2.64 0.41
N LYS A 72 -18.13 2.89 -0.80
CA LYS A 72 -18.23 1.87 -1.85
C LYS A 72 -16.88 1.49 -2.40
N GLU A 73 -15.95 2.45 -2.52
CA GLU A 73 -14.57 2.18 -2.93
C GLU A 73 -13.86 1.27 -1.92
N VAL A 74 -14.07 1.52 -0.62
CA VAL A 74 -13.54 0.65 0.43
C VAL A 74 -14.12 -0.76 0.34
N GLU A 75 -15.44 -0.90 0.18
CA GLU A 75 -16.08 -2.20 0.05
C GLU A 75 -15.66 -2.93 -1.22
N SER A 76 -15.60 -2.24 -2.35
CA SER A 76 -15.16 -2.80 -3.64
C SER A 76 -13.71 -3.27 -3.59
N SER A 77 -12.82 -2.52 -2.93
CA SER A 77 -11.44 -2.96 -2.68
C SER A 77 -11.43 -4.26 -1.86
N ILE A 78 -12.18 -4.33 -0.76
CA ILE A 78 -12.29 -5.55 0.07
C ILE A 78 -12.82 -6.73 -0.75
N GLU A 79 -13.85 -6.55 -1.55
CA GLU A 79 -14.41 -7.59 -2.43
C GLU A 79 -13.40 -8.08 -3.46
N THR A 80 -12.66 -7.17 -4.08
CA THR A 80 -11.59 -7.49 -5.05
C THR A 80 -10.51 -8.36 -4.40
N PHE A 81 -10.07 -8.01 -3.20
CA PHE A 81 -9.06 -8.77 -2.48
C PHE A 81 -9.60 -10.10 -1.90
N ASN A 82 -10.86 -10.14 -1.48
CA ASN A 82 -11.56 -11.38 -1.11
C ASN A 82 -11.63 -12.35 -2.30
N ALA A 83 -11.88 -11.86 -3.52
CA ALA A 83 -11.95 -12.68 -4.73
C ALA A 83 -10.63 -13.41 -5.04
N ILE A 84 -9.48 -12.82 -4.66
CA ILE A 84 -8.15 -13.47 -4.76
C ILE A 84 -7.72 -14.20 -3.48
N GLY A 85 -8.67 -14.45 -2.56
CA GLY A 85 -8.50 -15.29 -1.38
C GLY A 85 -7.90 -14.60 -0.15
N ILE A 86 -7.83 -13.27 -0.12
CA ILE A 86 -7.46 -12.52 1.10
C ILE A 86 -8.68 -12.39 1.99
N VAL A 87 -8.59 -12.89 3.22
CA VAL A 87 -9.63 -12.72 4.23
C VAL A 87 -9.34 -11.47 5.05
N VAL A 88 -10.23 -10.48 4.98
CA VAL A 88 -10.13 -9.27 5.81
C VAL A 88 -10.42 -9.59 7.27
N THR A 89 -9.49 -9.23 8.13
CA THR A 89 -9.52 -9.52 9.58
C THR A 89 -9.89 -8.30 10.41
N LYS A 90 -9.50 -7.10 9.96
CA LYS A 90 -9.73 -5.86 10.68
C LYS A 90 -9.86 -4.71 9.69
N LYS A 91 -10.73 -3.75 10.00
CA LYS A 91 -10.84 -2.46 9.32
C LYS A 91 -10.69 -1.35 10.35
N GLU A 92 -9.89 -0.35 10.03
CA GLU A 92 -9.63 0.83 10.84
C GLU A 92 -9.84 2.07 9.98
N ARG A 93 -10.50 3.08 10.55
CA ARG A 93 -10.65 4.39 9.93
C ARG A 93 -9.74 5.36 10.67
N ASP A 94 -8.98 6.13 9.91
CA ASP A 94 -8.07 7.15 10.41
C ASP A 94 -8.29 8.46 9.64
N TRP A 95 -7.68 9.54 10.13
CA TRP A 95 -7.68 10.84 9.46
C TRP A 95 -6.26 11.21 9.09
N LEU A 96 -6.03 11.48 7.80
CA LEU A 96 -4.73 11.88 7.27
C LEU A 96 -4.82 13.30 6.69
N MET A 97 -4.20 14.27 7.35
CA MET A 97 -4.11 15.66 6.86
C MET A 97 -5.46 16.22 6.35
N SER A 98 -6.52 16.03 7.13
CA SER A 98 -7.91 16.42 6.82
C SER A 98 -8.66 15.55 5.81
N HIS A 99 -8.08 14.43 5.38
CA HIS A 99 -8.73 13.44 4.53
C HIS A 99 -9.13 12.21 5.35
N GLU A 100 -10.24 11.59 4.94
CA GLU A 100 -10.61 10.27 5.44
C GLU A 100 -9.66 9.22 4.85
N PHE A 101 -9.06 8.42 5.72
CA PHE A 101 -8.20 7.30 5.35
C PHE A 101 -8.76 6.01 5.93
N THR A 102 -8.81 4.95 5.14
CA THR A 102 -9.29 3.65 5.62
C THR A 102 -8.24 2.59 5.39
N LEU A 103 -7.85 1.94 6.48
CA LEU A 103 -6.96 0.81 6.50
C LEU A 103 -7.76 -0.46 6.68
N TRP A 104 -7.47 -1.49 5.90
CA TRP A 104 -7.91 -2.83 6.22
C TRP A 104 -6.73 -3.81 6.22
N PHE A 105 -6.81 -4.78 7.13
CA PHE A 105 -5.80 -5.80 7.34
C PHE A 105 -6.36 -7.13 6.87
N GLY A 106 -5.65 -7.79 5.97
CA GLY A 106 -6.03 -9.06 5.40
C GLY A 106 -5.01 -10.16 5.68
N GLN A 107 -5.40 -11.41 5.48
CA GLN A 107 -4.47 -12.51 5.40
C GLN A 107 -4.93 -13.56 4.39
N ARG A 108 -3.99 -14.22 3.72
CA ARG A 108 -4.27 -15.39 2.89
C ARG A 108 -3.23 -16.48 3.12
N ARG A 109 -3.63 -17.72 2.86
CA ARG A 109 -2.68 -18.82 2.71
C ARG A 109 -2.23 -18.86 1.27
N LYS A 110 -0.96 -18.56 1.02
CA LYS A 110 -0.35 -18.64 -0.31
C LYS A 110 0.49 -19.92 -0.40
N MET A 111 0.26 -20.68 -1.46
CA MET A 111 1.11 -21.82 -1.79
C MET A 111 2.31 -21.32 -2.58
N LEU A 112 3.50 -21.60 -2.09
CA LEU A 112 4.75 -21.31 -2.78
C LEU A 112 5.52 -22.62 -2.93
N ARG A 113 5.65 -23.07 -4.19
CA ARG A 113 6.17 -24.38 -4.57
C ARG A 113 5.41 -25.53 -3.90
N LYS A 114 5.92 -26.07 -2.78
CA LYS A 114 5.36 -27.21 -2.03
C LYS A 114 5.02 -26.88 -0.56
N ARG A 115 5.12 -25.61 -0.16
CA ARG A 115 4.88 -25.17 1.21
C ARG A 115 3.81 -24.08 1.23
N TYR A 116 3.01 -24.08 2.29
CA TYR A 116 2.01 -23.05 2.53
C TYR A 116 2.56 -22.02 3.51
N TYR A 117 2.40 -20.74 3.17
CA TYR A 117 2.77 -19.63 4.01
C TYR A 117 1.54 -18.76 4.25
N ILE A 118 1.50 -18.13 5.42
CA ILE A 118 0.51 -17.11 5.71
C ILE A 118 1.11 -15.77 5.28
N GLU A 119 0.44 -15.13 4.34
CA GLU A 119 0.72 -13.77 3.89
C GLU A 119 -0.27 -12.84 4.59
N LYS A 120 0.24 -11.81 5.25
CA LYS A 120 -0.54 -10.74 5.86
C LYS A 120 -0.45 -9.51 4.96
N SER A 121 -1.57 -8.83 4.81
CA SER A 121 -1.69 -7.66 3.95
C SER A 121 -2.17 -6.46 4.75
N ILE A 122 -1.62 -5.30 4.42
CA ILE A 122 -2.06 -4.00 4.92
C ILE A 122 -2.45 -3.20 3.70
N HIS A 123 -3.70 -2.75 3.62
CA HIS A 123 -4.16 -1.93 2.51
C HIS A 123 -4.75 -0.64 3.02
N GLY A 124 -4.39 0.47 2.38
CA GLY A 124 -4.87 1.80 2.67
C GLY A 124 -5.56 2.38 1.45
N ILE A 125 -6.71 3.00 1.66
CA ILE A 125 -7.49 3.68 0.64
C ILE A 125 -7.67 5.09 1.13
N PHE A 126 -7.28 6.09 0.35
CA PHE A 126 -7.60 7.49 0.62
C PHE A 126 -8.06 8.19 -0.64
N TYR A 127 -8.89 9.21 -0.46
CA TYR A 127 -9.28 10.11 -1.53
C TYR A 127 -8.92 11.54 -1.17
N CYS A 128 -8.32 12.27 -2.13
CA CYS A 128 -8.05 13.70 -2.00
C CYS A 128 -9.05 14.51 -2.82
N GLU A 129 -9.81 15.40 -2.16
CA GLU A 129 -10.75 16.30 -2.84
C GLU A 129 -10.05 17.39 -3.68
N VAL A 130 -8.84 17.80 -3.30
CA VAL A 130 -8.10 18.88 -3.97
C VAL A 130 -7.57 18.43 -5.33
N THR A 131 -7.03 17.21 -5.39
CA THR A 131 -6.49 16.63 -6.63
C THR A 131 -7.44 15.66 -7.32
N GLU A 132 -8.60 15.39 -6.71
CA GLU A 132 -9.61 14.42 -7.19
C GLU A 132 -9.00 13.01 -7.42
N ARG A 133 -8.05 12.60 -6.58
CA ARG A 133 -7.36 11.31 -6.73
C ARG A 133 -7.77 10.33 -5.64
N LEU A 134 -8.15 9.13 -6.06
CA LEU A 134 -8.27 7.96 -5.20
C LEU A 134 -6.93 7.22 -5.23
N ILE A 135 -6.32 7.04 -4.08
CA ILE A 135 -5.02 6.40 -3.94
C ILE A 135 -5.19 5.16 -3.07
N ASN A 136 -4.78 4.02 -3.63
CA ASN A 136 -4.81 2.70 -3.02
C ASN A 136 -3.38 2.24 -2.79
N ILE A 137 -2.99 2.05 -1.54
CA ILE A 137 -1.67 1.50 -1.19
C ILE A 137 -1.86 0.10 -0.63
N HIS A 138 -1.25 -0.88 -1.25
CA HIS A 138 -1.27 -2.26 -0.79
C HIS A 138 0.13 -2.70 -0.39
N ALA A 139 0.26 -3.29 0.79
CA ALA A 139 1.47 -3.96 1.21
C ALA A 139 1.19 -5.43 1.52
N SER A 140 2.03 -6.32 1.01
CA SER A 140 2.03 -7.74 1.33
C SER A 140 3.30 -8.12 2.10
N ILE A 141 3.15 -8.90 3.17
CA ILE A 141 4.24 -9.30 4.05
C ILE A 141 4.03 -10.75 4.49
N ILE A 142 5.10 -11.55 4.53
CA ILE A 142 5.04 -12.89 5.11
C ILE A 142 4.86 -12.79 6.64
N GLU A 143 4.00 -13.64 7.22
CA GLU A 143 3.63 -13.58 8.64
C GLU A 143 4.83 -13.49 9.59
N SER A 144 5.91 -14.24 9.34
CA SER A 144 7.11 -14.27 10.18
C SER A 144 7.83 -12.91 10.30
N LYS A 145 7.59 -12.00 9.35
CA LYS A 145 8.21 -10.67 9.30
C LYS A 145 7.21 -9.54 9.55
N TYR A 146 5.94 -9.87 9.72
CA TYR A 146 4.85 -8.89 9.81
C TYR A 146 5.08 -7.87 10.92
N ASP A 147 5.47 -8.31 12.12
CA ASP A 147 5.65 -7.40 13.26
C ASP A 147 6.81 -6.41 13.07
N ASN A 148 7.81 -6.77 12.25
CA ASN A 148 8.95 -5.89 11.93
C ASN A 148 8.56 -4.81 10.91
N PHE A 149 7.81 -5.19 9.88
CA PHE A 149 7.45 -4.28 8.79
C PHE A 149 6.23 -3.42 9.10
N LYS A 150 5.21 -3.98 9.77
CA LYS A 150 3.94 -3.30 10.07
C LYS A 150 4.10 -1.86 10.56
N PRO A 151 4.89 -1.55 11.61
CA PRO A 151 4.99 -0.18 12.11
C PRO A 151 5.63 0.78 11.10
N ASN A 152 6.53 0.29 10.25
CA ASN A 152 7.20 1.11 9.23
C ASN A 152 6.29 1.36 8.02
N ILE A 153 5.53 0.34 7.59
CA ILE A 153 4.55 0.47 6.51
C ILE A 153 3.42 1.41 6.89
N LEU A 154 2.88 1.29 8.11
CA LEU A 154 1.83 2.21 8.59
C LEU A 154 2.32 3.66 8.64
N LYS A 155 3.57 3.89 9.06
CA LYS A 155 4.19 5.23 9.00
C LYS A 155 4.32 5.74 7.58
N SER A 156 4.66 4.87 6.63
CA SER A 156 4.72 5.22 5.21
C SER A 156 3.36 5.65 4.68
N PHE A 157 2.31 4.86 4.94
CA PHE A 157 0.95 5.14 4.49
C PHE A 157 0.45 6.48 5.06
N ASN A 158 0.72 6.73 6.34
CA ASN A 158 0.36 7.98 7.02
C ASN A 158 1.28 9.16 6.68
N SER A 159 2.20 9.01 5.72
CA SER A 159 3.14 10.05 5.30
C SER A 159 3.02 10.42 3.83
N ILE A 160 1.98 9.90 3.17
CA ILE A 160 1.70 10.19 1.77
C ILE A 160 1.12 11.60 1.68
N GLU A 161 1.73 12.40 0.80
CA GLU A 161 1.26 13.73 0.45
C GLU A 161 0.61 13.69 -0.94
N CYS A 162 -0.54 14.35 -1.04
CA CYS A 162 -1.34 14.41 -2.26
C CYS A 162 -1.28 15.77 -2.96
N HIS A 163 -0.72 16.80 -2.31
CA HIS A 163 -0.52 18.16 -2.85
C HIS A 163 0.54 18.91 -2.05
#